data_AF-A0A093FUY0-F1
#
_entry.id   AF-A0A093FUY0-F1
#
_cell.length_a   1.000
_cell.length_b   1.000
_cell.length_c   1.000
_cell.angle_alpha   90.00
_cell.angle_beta   90.00
_cell.angle_gamma   90.00
#
_symmetry.space_group_name_H-M   'P 1'
#
loop_
_entity.id
_entity.type
_entity.pdbx_description
1 polymer ?
#
loop_
_entity_poly.entity_id
_entity_poly.type
_entity_poly.pdbx_seq_one_letter_code
_entity_poly.pdbx_strand_id
1 'polypeptide(L)'
;SLAGLLLLTSVLLHMEDGHASPTQLVCDNRLIQKYIREAKDMEKRACQALPALSRPVVLPLVDFSLQQWKSKSNETKRQEILCDLALLVGAVGSGEPGCSPRSMEQTRITSIFLTYRQLIQGKLRFFFHDLAKDLCK
;
A
#
# COMPACT_ATOMS: atom_id res chain seq x y z
N SER A 1 5.38 -8.75 6.10
CA SER A 1 6.86 -8.77 5.92
C SER A 1 7.23 -7.95 4.69
N LEU A 2 8.51 -7.60 4.47
CA LEU A 2 8.94 -6.91 3.23
C LEU A 2 8.59 -7.74 1.97
N ALA A 3 8.68 -9.06 2.08
CA ALA A 3 8.21 -9.99 1.05
C ALA A 3 6.71 -9.80 0.71
N GLY A 4 5.87 -9.55 1.71
CA GLY A 4 4.46 -9.23 1.50
C GLY A 4 4.25 -7.94 0.67
N LEU A 5 5.01 -6.89 0.95
CA LEU A 5 5.02 -5.64 0.18
C LEU A 5 5.42 -5.88 -1.28
N LEU A 6 6.51 -6.61 -1.51
CA LEU A 6 7.00 -6.92 -2.86
C LEU A 6 5.99 -7.76 -3.66
N LEU A 7 5.38 -8.76 -3.01
CA LEU A 7 4.33 -9.58 -3.61
C LEU A 7 3.12 -8.72 -4.01
N LEU A 8 2.71 -7.80 -3.14
CA LEU A 8 1.59 -6.92 -3.43
C LEU A 8 1.89 -5.99 -4.62
N THR A 9 3.08 -5.39 -4.66
CA THR A 9 3.51 -4.55 -5.78
C THR A 9 3.55 -5.33 -7.08
N SER A 10 4.12 -6.55 -7.07
CA SER A 10 4.13 -7.44 -8.24
C SER A 10 2.72 -7.76 -8.73
N VAL A 11 1.81 -8.12 -7.82
CA VAL A 11 0.40 -8.38 -8.15
C VAL A 11 -0.24 -7.18 -8.85
N LEU A 12 -0.08 -5.98 -8.29
CA LEU A 12 -0.70 -4.78 -8.82
C LEU A 12 -0.12 -4.37 -10.18
N LEU A 13 1.18 -4.58 -10.40
CA LEU A 13 1.85 -4.37 -11.69
C LEU A 13 1.34 -5.36 -12.75
N HIS A 14 1.14 -6.63 -12.40
CA HIS A 14 0.62 -7.64 -13.33
C HIS A 14 -0.84 -7.43 -13.75
N MET A 15 -1.57 -6.53 -13.10
CA MET A 15 -2.94 -6.17 -13.52
C MET A 15 -2.98 -5.28 -14.77
N GLU A 16 -1.83 -4.83 -15.30
CA GLU A 16 -1.75 -3.91 -16.45
C GLU A 16 -1.95 -4.59 -17.81
N ASP A 17 -1.65 -5.88 -17.94
CA ASP A 17 -1.61 -6.57 -19.25
C ASP A 17 -2.97 -7.05 -19.78
N GLY A 18 -4.09 -6.79 -19.10
CA GLY A 18 -5.45 -7.17 -19.55
C GLY A 18 -5.70 -8.68 -19.75
N HIS A 19 -4.67 -9.52 -19.66
CA HIS A 19 -4.70 -10.94 -20.01
C HIS A 19 -4.66 -11.88 -18.78
N ALA A 20 -4.18 -11.39 -17.65
CA ALA A 20 -4.25 -12.11 -16.37
C ALA A 20 -5.43 -11.57 -15.57
N SER A 21 -6.59 -12.22 -15.66
CA SER A 21 -7.70 -11.94 -14.75
C SER A 21 -7.23 -12.25 -13.32
N PRO A 22 -7.04 -11.26 -12.43
CA PRO A 22 -6.60 -11.50 -11.07
C PRO A 22 -7.80 -11.89 -10.18
N THR A 23 -8.90 -12.37 -10.80
CA THR A 23 -10.13 -12.78 -10.13
C THR A 23 -9.85 -13.68 -8.93
N GLN A 24 -9.04 -14.73 -9.09
CA GLN A 24 -8.76 -15.64 -7.98
C GLN A 24 -8.09 -14.95 -6.78
N LEU A 25 -7.29 -13.91 -7.03
CA LEU A 25 -6.52 -13.21 -6.02
C LEU A 25 -7.33 -12.10 -5.31
N VAL A 26 -8.21 -11.44 -6.07
CA VAL A 26 -9.13 -10.41 -5.58
C VAL A 26 -10.31 -11.02 -4.83
N CYS A 27 -10.82 -12.16 -5.30
CA CYS A 27 -11.96 -12.85 -4.69
C CYS A 27 -11.60 -13.60 -3.40
N ASP A 28 -10.33 -14.00 -3.21
CA ASP A 28 -9.88 -14.56 -1.93
C ASP A 28 -9.64 -13.45 -0.89
N ASN A 29 -10.70 -13.13 -0.14
CA ASN A 29 -10.64 -12.17 0.96
C ASN A 29 -9.59 -12.54 2.03
N ARG A 30 -9.12 -13.80 2.09
CA ARG A 30 -8.04 -14.21 3.02
C ARG A 30 -6.73 -13.49 2.72
N LEU A 31 -6.48 -13.14 1.46
CA LEU A 31 -5.25 -12.46 1.06
C LEU A 31 -5.19 -11.04 1.61
N ILE A 32 -6.23 -10.22 1.40
CA ILE A 32 -6.26 -8.86 1.94
C ILE A 32 -6.25 -8.87 3.48
N GLN A 33 -6.93 -9.84 4.11
CA GLN A 33 -6.88 -10.03 5.57
C GLN A 33 -5.48 -10.42 6.07
N LYS A 34 -4.73 -11.22 5.30
CA LYS A 34 -3.35 -11.56 5.61
C LYS A 34 -2.47 -10.31 5.60
N TYR A 35 -2.56 -9.47 4.57
CA TYR A 35 -1.81 -8.20 4.52
C TYR A 35 -2.16 -7.25 5.67
N ILE A 36 -3.45 -7.13 6.01
CA ILE A 36 -3.90 -6.32 7.15
C ILE A 36 -3.28 -6.82 8.46
N ARG A 37 -3.28 -8.14 8.70
CA ARG A 37 -2.69 -8.74 9.91
C ARG A 37 -1.18 -8.52 9.96
N GLU A 38 -0.48 -8.77 8.86
CA GLU A 38 0.97 -8.57 8.79
C GLU A 38 1.37 -7.11 9.02
N ALA A 39 0.62 -6.16 8.45
CA ALA A 39 0.90 -4.74 8.64
C ALA A 39 0.69 -4.29 10.09
N LYS A 40 -0.40 -4.75 10.74
CA LYS A 40 -0.65 -4.49 12.17
C LYS A 40 0.45 -5.07 13.07
N ASP A 41 0.89 -6.28 12.76
CA ASP A 41 1.92 -6.98 13.52
C ASP A 41 3.31 -6.32 13.35
N MET A 42 3.63 -5.84 12.14
CA MET A 42 4.83 -5.05 11.89
C MET A 42 4.84 -3.72 12.64
N GLU A 43 3.74 -2.97 12.62
CA GLU A 43 3.60 -1.73 13.38
C GLU A 43 3.75 -1.98 14.90
N LYS A 44 3.07 -3.00 15.43
CA LYS A 44 3.14 -3.35 16.85
C LYS A 44 4.56 -3.68 17.29
N ARG A 45 5.34 -4.40 16.46
CA ARG A 45 6.76 -4.67 16.72
C ARG A 45 7.61 -3.41 16.66
N ALA A 46 7.34 -2.49 15.73
CA ALA A 46 8.07 -1.24 15.59
C ALA A 46 7.89 -0.28 16.78
N CYS A 47 6.78 -0.40 17.54
CA CYS A 47 6.57 0.34 18.78
C CYS A 47 7.60 0.00 19.89
N GLN A 48 8.38 -1.08 19.75
CA GLN A 48 9.48 -1.37 20.66
C GLN A 48 10.64 -0.42 20.34
N ALA A 49 10.83 0.61 21.17
CA ALA A 49 11.81 1.70 21.09
C ALA A 49 12.91 1.54 20.01
N LEU A 50 12.55 1.84 18.75
CA LEU A 50 13.51 1.90 17.65
C LEU A 50 14.15 3.30 17.63
N PRO A 51 15.46 3.41 17.37
CA PRO A 51 16.12 4.70 17.23
C PRO A 51 15.55 5.48 16.04
N ALA A 52 15.71 6.81 16.06
CA ALA A 52 15.35 7.65 14.93
C ALA A 52 16.28 7.39 13.74
N LEU A 53 15.77 7.59 12.52
CA LEU A 53 16.58 7.57 11.30
C LEU A 53 17.54 8.75 11.31
N SER A 54 18.77 8.50 10.86
CA SER A 54 19.81 9.51 10.71
C SER A 54 19.54 10.49 9.57
N ARG A 55 18.68 10.13 8.60
CA ARG A 55 18.21 11.01 7.52
C ARG A 55 16.68 10.95 7.42
N PRO A 56 15.98 12.06 7.14
CA PRO A 56 14.55 12.02 6.83
C PRO A 56 14.30 11.13 5.62
N VAL A 57 13.19 10.38 5.67
CA VAL A 57 12.66 9.62 4.53
C VAL A 57 11.36 10.22 4.06
N VAL A 58 11.10 10.15 2.76
CA VAL A 58 9.85 10.61 2.16
C VAL A 58 8.81 9.50 2.24
N LEU A 59 7.66 9.79 2.86
CA LEU A 59 6.53 8.87 3.00
C LEU A 59 5.31 9.40 2.25
N PRO A 60 4.48 8.52 1.64
CA PRO A 60 3.25 8.95 1.00
C PRO A 60 2.20 9.41 2.02
N LEU A 61 1.39 10.38 1.62
CA LEU A 61 0.16 10.72 2.33
C LEU A 61 -0.96 9.77 1.87
N VAL A 62 -1.26 8.82 2.76
CA VAL A 62 -2.16 7.69 2.50
C VAL A 62 -3.60 7.94 2.98
N ASP A 63 -3.86 9.13 3.52
CA ASP A 63 -5.20 9.61 3.81
C ASP A 63 -5.97 9.92 2.51
N PHE A 64 -7.27 9.67 2.53
CA PHE A 64 -8.12 9.90 1.38
C PHE A 64 -9.57 10.11 1.77
N SER A 65 -10.29 10.88 0.95
CA SER A 65 -11.75 11.00 1.06
C SER A 65 -12.42 9.82 0.37
N LEU A 66 -13.29 9.11 1.09
CA LEU A 66 -14.11 8.03 0.51
C LEU A 66 -14.95 8.50 -0.67
N GLN A 67 -15.41 9.76 -0.65
CA GLN A 67 -16.17 10.34 -1.76
C GLN A 67 -15.29 10.50 -2.99
N GLN A 68 -14.10 11.09 -2.85
CA GLN A 68 -13.13 11.21 -3.95
C GLN A 68 -12.64 9.86 -4.45
N TRP A 69 -12.55 8.86 -3.57
CA TRP A 69 -12.16 7.51 -3.97
C TRP A 69 -13.20 6.87 -4.88
N LYS A 70 -14.47 6.95 -4.50
CA LYS A 70 -15.58 6.37 -5.27
C LYS A 70 -15.70 6.97 -6.67
N SER A 71 -15.30 8.23 -6.87
CA SER A 71 -15.34 8.89 -8.18
C SER A 71 -14.15 8.57 -9.11
N LYS A 72 -13.13 7.84 -8.64
CA LYS A 72 -11.95 7.47 -9.44
C LYS A 72 -12.15 6.16 -10.20
N SER A 73 -11.55 6.04 -11.38
CA SER A 73 -11.47 4.77 -12.09
C SER A 73 -10.59 3.77 -11.34
N ASN A 74 -10.78 2.47 -11.60
CA ASN A 74 -9.93 1.43 -11.00
C ASN A 74 -8.46 1.59 -11.41
N GLU A 75 -8.19 2.06 -12.63
CA GLU A 75 -6.84 2.39 -13.09
C GLU A 75 -6.19 3.51 -12.26
N THR A 76 -6.91 4.62 -12.04
CA THR A 76 -6.40 5.73 -11.20
C THR A 76 -6.15 5.27 -9.76
N LYS A 77 -7.09 4.51 -9.18
CA LYS A 77 -6.92 3.94 -7.83
C LYS A 77 -5.68 3.05 -7.75
N ARG A 78 -5.49 2.18 -8.74
CA ARG A 78 -4.32 1.29 -8.83
C ARG A 78 -3.03 2.10 -8.90
N GLN A 79 -2.98 3.11 -9.76
CA GLN A 79 -1.79 3.93 -9.94
C GLN A 79 -1.42 4.66 -8.65
N GLU A 80 -2.40 5.25 -7.95
CA GLU A 80 -2.15 5.89 -6.65
C GLU A 80 -1.57 4.91 -5.63
N ILE A 81 -2.08 3.68 -5.57
CA ILE A 81 -1.57 2.65 -4.66
C ILE A 81 -0.16 2.21 -5.05
N LEU A 82 0.13 2.01 -6.34
CA LEU A 82 1.47 1.68 -6.83
C LEU A 82 2.47 2.79 -6.50
N CYS A 83 2.10 4.05 -6.70
CA CYS A 83 2.92 5.20 -6.33
C CYS A 83 3.22 5.25 -4.84
N ASP A 84 2.21 5.04 -3.99
CA ASP A 84 2.38 5.02 -2.53
C ASP A 84 3.27 3.85 -2.08
N LEU A 85 3.10 2.66 -2.68
CA LEU A 85 3.94 1.49 -2.41
C LEU A 85 5.39 1.73 -2.84
N ALA A 86 5.62 2.37 -3.98
CA ALA A 86 6.97 2.70 -4.45
C ALA A 86 7.72 3.58 -3.45
N LEU A 87 7.06 4.64 -2.93
CA LEU A 87 7.64 5.49 -1.88
C LEU A 87 7.92 4.71 -0.58
N LEU A 88 7.02 3.84 -0.15
CA LEU A 88 7.24 3.02 1.04
C LEU A 88 8.42 2.04 0.87
N VAL A 89 8.59 1.44 -0.31
CA VAL A 89 9.75 0.60 -0.61
C VAL A 89 11.04 1.44 -0.65
N GLY A 90 11.00 2.63 -1.26
CA GLY A 90 12.13 3.57 -1.31
C GLY A 90 12.60 4.02 0.07
N ALA A 91 11.66 4.33 0.98
CA ALA A 91 11.94 4.69 2.37
C ALA A 91 12.64 3.57 3.17
N VAL A 92 12.49 2.30 2.74
CA VAL A 92 13.19 1.15 3.34
C VAL A 92 14.52 0.87 2.62
N GLY A 93 14.69 1.31 1.38
CA GLY A 93 15.81 0.98 0.48
C GLY A 93 16.76 2.12 0.09
N SER A 94 16.71 3.28 0.77
CA SER A 94 17.51 4.49 0.47
C SER A 94 17.40 5.00 -0.98
N GLY A 95 16.27 4.76 -1.65
CA GLY A 95 15.99 5.27 -2.99
C GLY A 95 14.88 6.31 -2.92
N GLU A 96 14.96 7.34 -3.77
CA GLU A 96 13.93 8.38 -3.94
C GLU A 96 13.08 8.09 -5.19
N PRO A 97 11.97 7.33 -5.10
CA PRO A 97 11.03 7.21 -6.20
C PRO A 97 10.01 8.35 -6.15
N GLY A 98 10.22 9.38 -6.96
CA GLY A 98 9.25 10.46 -7.17
C GLY A 98 8.00 9.98 -7.92
N CYS A 99 7.00 9.47 -7.21
CA CYS A 99 5.74 9.01 -7.81
C CYS A 99 4.47 9.52 -7.12
N SER A 100 4.52 10.05 -5.88
CA SER A 100 3.31 10.51 -5.19
C SER A 100 3.18 12.04 -5.23
N PRO A 101 2.00 12.59 -5.62
CA PRO A 101 1.75 14.03 -5.61
C PRO A 101 1.65 14.62 -4.20
N ARG A 102 1.52 13.76 -3.18
CA ARG A 102 1.40 14.16 -1.77
C ARG A 102 2.29 13.26 -0.91
N SER A 103 3.40 13.81 -0.44
CA SER A 103 4.35 13.14 0.42
C SER A 103 4.74 14.01 1.61
N MET A 104 5.35 13.40 2.63
CA MET A 104 5.86 14.07 3.82
C MET A 104 7.21 13.49 4.24
N GLU A 105 8.09 14.32 4.76
CA GLU A 105 9.37 13.88 5.34
C GLU A 105 9.20 13.38 6.77
N GLN A 106 9.91 12.32 7.13
CA GLN A 106 9.81 11.73 8.45
C GLN A 106 11.12 11.08 8.90
N THR A 107 11.48 11.30 10.17
CA THR A 107 12.69 10.72 10.79
C THR A 107 12.40 9.53 11.70
N ARG A 108 11.13 9.21 11.93
CA ARG A 108 10.72 8.16 12.86
C ARG A 108 10.46 6.86 12.10
N ILE A 109 11.24 5.82 12.38
CA ILE A 109 11.08 4.48 11.79
C ILE A 109 9.64 3.96 11.94
N THR A 110 9.02 4.20 13.11
CA THR A 110 7.63 3.82 13.39
C THR A 110 6.63 4.37 12.38
N SER A 111 6.93 5.49 11.74
CA SER A 111 6.05 6.11 10.77
C SER A 111 6.01 5.34 9.46
N ILE A 112 7.10 4.70 9.03
CA ILE A 112 7.10 3.82 7.84
C ILE A 112 6.05 2.71 8.03
N PHE A 113 6.08 2.08 9.20
CA PHE A 113 5.16 0.99 9.53
C PHE A 113 3.71 1.45 9.72
N LEU A 114 3.51 2.62 10.33
CA LEU A 114 2.19 3.24 10.46
C LEU A 114 1.60 3.59 9.08
N THR A 115 2.37 4.24 8.20
CA THR A 115 1.96 4.61 6.85
C THR A 115 1.64 3.37 6.02
N TYR A 116 2.47 2.33 6.11
CA TYR A 116 2.17 1.04 5.47
C TYR A 116 0.84 0.46 5.95
N ARG A 117 0.60 0.41 7.27
CA ARG A 117 -0.67 -0.08 7.82
C ARG A 117 -1.86 0.71 7.32
N GLN A 118 -1.76 2.03 7.29
CA GLN A 118 -2.82 2.92 6.82
C GLN A 118 -3.12 2.72 5.34
N LEU A 119 -2.10 2.55 4.48
CA LEU A 119 -2.27 2.24 3.06
C LEU A 119 -3.06 0.93 2.86
N ILE A 120 -2.65 -0.13 3.58
CA ILE A 120 -3.26 -1.46 3.50
C ILE A 120 -4.72 -1.43 3.98
N GLN A 121 -5.00 -0.79 5.12
CA GLN A 121 -6.34 -0.74 5.71
C GLN A 121 -7.27 0.25 5.01
N GLY A 122 -6.71 1.26 4.37
CA GLY A 122 -7.40 2.28 3.60
C GLY A 122 -7.43 1.89 2.11
N LYS A 123 -6.72 2.67 1.28
CA LYS A 123 -6.79 2.63 -0.18
C LYS A 123 -6.78 1.20 -0.74
N LEU A 124 -5.87 0.34 -0.28
CA LEU A 124 -5.79 -1.03 -0.81
C LEU A 124 -7.01 -1.88 -0.49
N ARG A 125 -7.49 -1.87 0.76
CA ARG A 125 -8.68 -2.62 1.16
C ARG A 125 -9.91 -2.19 0.36
N PHE A 126 -10.09 -0.88 0.17
CA PHE A 126 -11.20 -0.35 -0.63
C PHE A 126 -11.04 -0.69 -2.11
N PHE A 127 -9.82 -0.64 -2.65
CA PHE A 127 -9.54 -1.06 -4.02
C PHE A 127 -9.89 -2.53 -4.28
N PHE A 128 -9.43 -3.44 -3.41
CA PHE A 128 -9.75 -4.86 -3.53
C PHE A 128 -11.25 -5.12 -3.44
N HIS A 129 -11.94 -4.40 -2.55
CA HIS A 129 -13.39 -4.50 -2.44
C HIS A 129 -14.12 -4.00 -3.70
N ASP A 130 -13.68 -2.90 -4.31
CA ASP A 130 -14.26 -2.38 -5.55
C ASP A 130 -14.02 -3.36 -6.71
N LEU A 131 -12.80 -3.87 -6.86
CA LEU A 131 -12.48 -4.89 -7.87
C LEU A 131 -13.29 -6.18 -7.66
N ALA A 132 -13.48 -6.62 -6.41
CA ALA A 132 -14.22 -7.84 -6.12
C ALA A 132 -15.69 -7.72 -6.55
N LYS A 133 -16.31 -6.53 -6.40
CA LYS A 133 -17.68 -6.31 -6.89
C LYS A 133 -17.81 -6.48 -8.40
N ASP A 134 -16.79 -6.04 -9.13
CA ASP A 134 -16.80 -6.06 -10.60
C ASP A 134 -16.46 -7.47 -11.14
N LEU A 135 -15.58 -8.20 -10.43
CA LEU A 135 -14.93 -9.42 -10.92
C LEU A 135 -15.41 -10.72 -10.27
N CYS A 136 -15.92 -10.69 -9.03
CA CYS A 136 -16.32 -11.87 -8.27
C CYS A 136 -17.85 -11.99 -8.27
N LYS A 137 -18.39 -12.72 -9.25
CA LYS A 137 -19.82 -13.08 -9.32
C LYS A 137 -20.07 -14.42 -8.67
#